data_AF-A0A554JXB9-F1
#
_entry.id   AF-A0A554JXB9-F1
#
_cell.length_a   1.000
_cell.length_b   1.000
_cell.length_c   1.000
_cell.angle_alpha   90.00
_cell.angle_beta   90.00
_cell.angle_gamma   90.00
#
_symmetry.space_group_name_H-M   'P 1'
#
loop_
_entity.id
_entity.type
_entity.pdbx_description
1 polymer ?
#
loop_
_entity_poly.entity_id
_entity_poly.type
_entity_poly.pdbx_seq_one_letter_code
_entity_poly.pdbx_strand_id
1 'polypeptide(L)'
;MCMSHRANLLQDSVDFDFGDATVSGTAVMDFLNVAVHEVGHAGGMAHPSDSCTEESMYRFVSFGETKKRDLHTGDIAGIQSLY
;
A
#
# COMPACT_ATOMS: atom_id res chain seq x y z
N MET A 1 4.53 17.15 -2.73
CA MET A 1 4.30 16.20 -3.84
C MET A 1 4.42 14.80 -3.25
N CYS A 2 3.43 13.93 -3.45
CA CYS A 2 3.36 12.57 -2.86
C CYS A 2 4.29 11.55 -3.56
N MET A 3 5.57 11.88 -3.70
CA MET A 3 6.60 11.05 -4.35
C MET A 3 7.48 10.38 -3.29
N SER A 4 8.20 9.31 -3.63
CA SER A 4 8.84 8.46 -2.61
C SER A 4 10.20 7.86 -3.05
N HIS A 5 11.19 7.78 -2.13
CA HIS A 5 12.60 7.42 -2.47
C HIS A 5 13.40 6.48 -1.51
N ARG A 6 12.78 5.61 -0.69
CA ARG A 6 13.37 4.37 -0.11
C ARG A 6 12.36 3.21 0.10
N ALA A 7 12.56 2.06 -0.55
CA ALA A 7 11.68 0.89 -0.46
C ALA A 7 11.97 -0.03 0.74
N ASN A 8 10.94 -0.63 1.34
CA ASN A 8 11.05 -1.67 2.37
C ASN A 8 9.99 -2.75 2.12
N LEU A 9 10.37 -4.03 2.00
CA LEU A 9 9.44 -5.12 1.67
C LEU A 9 9.13 -5.96 2.91
N LEU A 10 7.96 -5.81 3.53
CA LEU A 10 7.56 -6.52 4.76
C LEU A 10 6.05 -6.79 4.81
N GLN A 11 5.62 -7.98 4.36
CA GLN A 11 4.19 -8.33 4.38
C GLN A 11 3.73 -9.00 5.69
N ASP A 12 4.58 -9.78 6.35
CA ASP A 12 4.22 -10.64 7.49
C ASP A 12 5.24 -10.48 8.62
N SER A 13 5.26 -9.28 9.23
CA SER A 13 6.13 -9.00 10.39
C SER A 13 5.42 -9.21 11.73
N VAL A 14 4.11 -9.48 11.70
CA VAL A 14 3.23 -9.82 12.83
C VAL A 14 2.10 -10.71 12.29
N ASP A 15 1.61 -11.65 13.11
CA ASP A 15 0.55 -12.60 12.71
C ASP A 15 -0.80 -11.86 12.49
N PHE A 16 -1.03 -11.36 11.28
CA PHE A 16 -2.31 -10.81 10.85
C PHE A 16 -3.11 -11.83 10.04
N ASP A 17 -4.43 -11.86 10.26
CA ASP A 17 -5.34 -12.55 9.35
C ASP A 17 -5.50 -11.72 8.08
N PHE A 18 -5.02 -12.25 6.95
CA PHE A 18 -5.17 -11.64 5.63
C PHE A 18 -6.34 -12.24 4.87
N GLY A 19 -7.09 -11.41 4.14
CA GLY A 19 -8.19 -11.88 3.31
C GLY A 19 -8.78 -10.79 2.42
N ASP A 20 -9.90 -11.10 1.76
CA ASP A 20 -10.69 -10.09 1.05
C ASP A 20 -11.58 -9.34 2.05
N ALA A 21 -11.23 -8.08 2.31
CA ALA A 21 -12.00 -7.23 3.22
C ALA A 21 -13.42 -6.91 2.73
N THR A 22 -13.72 -7.11 1.44
CA THR A 22 -15.10 -6.98 0.94
C THR A 22 -16.00 -8.14 1.39
N VAL A 23 -15.39 -9.28 1.78
CA VAL A 23 -16.09 -10.46 2.29
C VAL A 23 -16.03 -10.51 3.82
N SER A 24 -14.86 -10.29 4.40
CA SER A 24 -14.61 -10.48 5.84
C SER A 24 -14.64 -9.19 6.66
N GLY A 25 -14.86 -8.04 6.01
CA GLY A 25 -14.93 -6.74 6.67
C GLY A 25 -13.67 -6.42 7.48
N THR A 26 -13.86 -5.92 8.70
CA THR A 26 -12.77 -5.54 9.61
C THR A 26 -12.14 -6.71 10.36
N ALA A 27 -12.48 -7.97 10.03
CA ALA A 27 -11.84 -9.14 10.62
C ALA A 27 -10.46 -9.45 10.00
N VAL A 28 -10.14 -8.85 8.85
CA VAL A 28 -8.91 -9.12 8.10
C VAL A 28 -8.19 -7.84 7.70
N MET A 29 -6.87 -7.96 7.54
CA MET A 29 -6.08 -7.05 6.72
C MET A 29 -6.37 -7.36 5.25
N ASP A 30 -6.70 -6.35 4.46
CA ASP A 30 -7.03 -6.57 3.06
C ASP A 30 -5.79 -7.00 2.27
N PHE A 31 -5.80 -8.24 1.76
CA PHE A 31 -4.64 -8.81 1.09
C PHE A 31 -4.23 -8.00 -0.14
N LEU A 32 -5.20 -7.56 -0.96
CA LEU A 32 -4.88 -6.84 -2.20
C LEU A 32 -4.33 -5.43 -1.92
N ASN A 33 -4.89 -4.71 -0.95
CA ASN A 33 -4.35 -3.43 -0.49
C ASN A 33 -2.87 -3.55 -0.08
N VAL A 34 -2.56 -4.50 0.81
CA VAL A 34 -1.18 -4.72 1.28
C VAL A 34 -0.28 -5.22 0.14
N ALA A 35 -0.75 -6.14 -0.69
CA ALA A 35 0.04 -6.66 -1.81
C ALA A 35 0.42 -5.56 -2.81
N VAL A 36 -0.48 -4.62 -3.12
CA VAL A 36 -0.16 -3.47 -4.00
C VAL A 36 0.94 -2.61 -3.39
N HIS A 37 0.87 -2.33 -2.09
CA HIS A 37 1.91 -1.59 -1.36
C HIS A 37 3.29 -2.27 -1.45
N GLU A 38 3.34 -3.56 -1.13
CA GLU A 38 4.59 -4.33 -1.12
C GLU A 38 5.15 -4.54 -2.54
N VAL A 39 4.29 -4.71 -3.55
CA VAL A 39 4.71 -4.74 -4.96
C VAL A 39 5.28 -3.39 -5.39
N GLY A 40 4.71 -2.27 -4.93
CA GLY A 40 5.29 -0.95 -5.16
C GLY A 40 6.71 -0.86 -4.59
N HIS A 41 6.95 -1.37 -3.38
CA HIS A 41 8.29 -1.51 -2.83
C HIS A 41 9.21 -2.40 -3.65
N ALA A 42 8.73 -3.55 -4.14
CA ALA A 42 9.49 -4.41 -5.04
C ALA A 42 9.85 -3.71 -6.36
N GLY A 43 8.98 -2.82 -6.85
CA GLY A 43 9.21 -1.94 -8.00
C GLY A 43 10.10 -0.73 -7.72
N GLY A 44 10.61 -0.56 -6.50
CA GLY A 44 11.52 0.54 -6.11
C GLY A 44 10.83 1.78 -5.55
N MET A 45 9.50 1.77 -5.43
CA MET A 45 8.76 2.86 -4.78
C MET A 45 8.94 2.81 -3.27
N ALA A 46 8.74 3.94 -2.63
CA ALA A 46 8.79 4.10 -1.18
C ALA A 46 7.50 4.66 -0.59
N HIS A 47 7.50 4.92 0.71
CA HIS A 47 6.42 5.67 1.35
C HIS A 47 6.45 7.16 0.94
N PRO A 48 5.31 7.76 0.56
CA PRO A 48 5.18 9.20 0.35
C PRO A 48 5.13 9.93 1.70
N SER A 49 4.97 11.26 1.69
CA SER A 49 4.76 12.03 2.91
C SER A 49 3.48 11.63 3.65
N ASP A 50 3.47 11.77 4.98
CA ASP A 50 2.34 11.32 5.83
C ASP A 50 0.99 12.01 5.55
N SER A 51 0.99 13.11 4.78
CA SER A 51 -0.25 13.75 4.30
C SER A 51 -0.93 13.02 3.14
N CYS A 52 -0.29 12.01 2.55
CA CYS A 52 -0.75 11.31 1.35
C CYS A 52 -1.45 9.98 1.71
N THR A 53 -2.44 10.06 2.61
CA THR A 53 -3.05 8.89 3.29
C THR A 53 -3.81 7.94 2.38
N GLU A 54 -4.14 8.40 1.17
CA GLU A 54 -4.93 7.66 0.19
C GLU A 54 -4.07 6.90 -0.83
N GLU A 55 -2.79 7.26 -0.96
CA GLU A 55 -1.87 6.58 -1.89
C GLU A 55 -1.65 5.12 -1.44
N SER A 56 -1.56 4.20 -2.39
CA SER A 56 -1.31 2.78 -2.09
C SER A 56 0.04 2.59 -1.37
N MET A 57 1.01 3.45 -1.65
CA MET A 57 2.29 3.47 -0.94
C MET A 57 2.26 4.14 0.44
N TYR A 58 1.12 4.63 0.93
CA TYR A 58 1.03 5.17 2.29
C TYR A 58 1.37 4.11 3.34
N ARG A 59 2.21 4.47 4.30
CA ARG A 59 2.91 3.52 5.19
C ARG A 59 2.04 2.78 6.20
N PHE A 60 0.77 3.16 6.33
CA PHE A 60 -0.14 2.56 7.29
C PHE A 60 -1.38 2.03 6.57
N VAL A 61 -1.87 0.90 7.04
CA VAL A 61 -3.09 0.23 6.59
C VAL A 61 -3.94 -0.12 7.82
N SER A 62 -5.26 -0.14 7.66
CA SER A 62 -6.21 -0.53 8.71
C SER A 62 -6.97 -1.80 8.32
N PHE A 63 -7.46 -2.54 9.32
CA PHE A 63 -8.38 -3.66 9.09
C PHE A 63 -9.60 -3.22 8.27
N GLY A 64 -9.98 -4.04 7.29
CA GLY A 64 -11.11 -3.77 6.41
C GLY A 64 -10.88 -2.68 5.34
N GLU A 65 -9.69 -2.09 5.25
CA GLU A 65 -9.42 -1.00 4.31
C GLU A 65 -9.20 -1.54 2.89
N THR A 66 -10.06 -1.13 1.93
CA THR A 66 -9.98 -1.58 0.53
C THR A 66 -9.59 -0.47 -0.46
N LYS A 67 -9.58 0.79 -0.02
CA LYS A 67 -9.41 1.96 -0.89
C LYS A 67 -8.02 2.09 -1.55
N LYS A 68 -7.00 1.46 -0.98
CA LYS A 68 -5.60 1.48 -1.47
C LYS A 68 -5.25 0.31 -2.40
N ARG A 69 -6.26 -0.39 -2.93
CA ARG A 69 -6.10 -1.36 -4.03
C ARG A 69 -5.82 -0.66 -5.37
N ASP A 70 -6.36 0.54 -5.54
CA ASP A 70 -6.24 1.32 -6.76
C ASP A 70 -5.08 2.32 -6.66
N LEU A 71 -4.42 2.57 -7.79
CA LEU A 71 -3.32 3.54 -7.87
C LEU A 71 -3.86 4.97 -7.85
N HIS A 72 -3.30 5.78 -6.97
CA HIS A 72 -3.57 7.21 -6.90
C HIS A 72 -2.54 8.03 -7.71
N THR A 73 -2.72 9.34 -7.76
CA THR A 73 -1.90 10.21 -8.62
C THR A 73 -0.43 10.19 -8.22
N GLY A 74 -0.12 10.12 -6.91
CA GLY A 74 1.25 9.99 -6.42
C GLY A 74 1.87 8.64 -6.79
N ASP A 75 1.10 7.55 -6.70
CA ASP A 75 1.53 6.20 -7.06
C ASP A 75 1.91 6.11 -8.54
N ILE A 76 1.05 6.61 -9.43
CA ILE A 76 1.29 6.62 -10.88
C ILE A 76 2.54 7.45 -11.21
N ALA A 77 2.64 8.66 -10.64
CA ALA A 77 3.79 9.51 -10.89
C ALA A 77 5.09 8.91 -10.34
N GLY A 78 5.01 8.22 -9.20
CA GLY A 78 6.12 7.52 -8.57
C GLY A 78 6.67 6.41 -9.44
N ILE A 79 5.83 5.48 -9.90
CA ILE A 79 6.29 4.36 -10.71
C ILE A 79 6.78 4.81 -12.10
N GLN A 80 6.12 5.79 -12.72
CA GLN A 80 6.56 6.40 -14.00
C GLN A 80 7.88 7.17 -13.89
N SER A 81 8.29 7.58 -12.69
CA SER A 81 9.61 8.20 -12.49
C SER A 81 10.75 7.18 -12.50
N LEU A 82 10.43 5.89 -12.31
CA LEU A 82 11.39 4.79 -12.26
C LEU A 82 11.54 4.06 -13.61
N TYR A 83 10.51 4.11 -14.47
CA TYR A 83 10.41 3.37 -15.74
C TYR A 83 9.72 4.18 -16.83
#